data_AF-A0A9E1RN62-F1
#
_entry.id   AF-A0A9E1RN62-F1
#
_cell.length_a   1.000
_cell.length_b   1.000
_cell.length_c   1.000
_cell.angle_alpha   90.00
_cell.angle_beta   90.00
_cell.angle_gamma   90.00
#
_symmetry.space_group_name_H-M   'P 1'
#
loop_
_entity.id
_entity.type
_entity.pdbx_description
1 polymer ?
#
loop_
_entity_poly.entity_id
_entity_poly.type
_entity_poly.pdbx_seq_one_letter_code
_entity_poly.pdbx_strand_id
1 'polypeptide(L)' 'MSTTPRLASAIEGKAASSRSVMAHSPQVRAAFDQMYATLWSRGAVDVDVKELVRLRNARVTDCGL' A
#
# COMPACT_ATOMS: atom_id res chain seq x y z
N MET A 1 10.02 -1.12 11.40
CA MET A 1 9.12 -1.09 10.24
C MET A 1 9.15 -2.48 9.64
N SER A 2 8.06 -3.23 9.79
CA SER A 2 7.94 -4.61 9.34
C SER A 2 7.77 -4.69 7.82
N THR A 3 8.58 -5.53 7.17
CA THR A 3 8.45 -5.89 5.75
C THR A 3 7.67 -7.18 5.54
N THR A 4 7.19 -7.80 6.62
CA THR A 4 6.44 -9.07 6.57
C THR A 4 4.95 -8.79 6.38
N PRO A 5 4.31 -9.30 5.31
CA PRO A 5 2.87 -9.16 5.14
C PRO A 5 2.08 -9.84 6.27
N ARG A 6 1.01 -9.18 6.72
CA ARG A 6 0.14 -9.67 7.82
C ARG A 6 -0.89 -10.71 7.37
N LEU A 7 -0.98 -10.96 6.06
CA LEU A 7 -1.88 -11.93 5.45
C LEU A 7 -1.08 -12.90 4.58
N ALA A 8 -1.56 -14.13 4.48
CA ALA A 8 -1.00 -15.12 3.57
C ALA A 8 -1.22 -14.73 2.10
N SER A 9 -0.40 -15.30 1.22
CA SER A 9 -0.59 -15.20 -0.23
C SER A 9 -1.99 -15.68 -0.63
N ALA A 10 -2.65 -14.96 -1.54
CA ALA A 10 -3.86 -15.43 -2.21
C ALA A 10 -3.58 -16.45 -3.32
N ILE A 11 -2.31 -16.59 -3.71
CA ILE A 11 -1.87 -17.44 -4.80
C ILE A 11 -1.19 -18.67 -4.20
N GLU A 12 -1.74 -19.84 -4.50
CA GLU A 12 -1.21 -21.13 -4.06
C GLU A 12 0.26 -21.29 -4.48
N GLY A 13 1.09 -21.80 -3.57
CA GLY A 13 2.51 -22.03 -3.79
C GLY A 13 3.39 -20.77 -3.87
N LYS A 14 2.82 -19.57 -3.74
CA LYS A 14 3.61 -18.31 -3.74
C LYS A 14 3.79 -17.75 -2.33
N ALA A 15 4.97 -17.17 -2.08
CA ALA A 15 5.25 -16.45 -0.86
C ALA A 15 4.38 -15.19 -0.73
N ALA A 16 4.04 -14.83 0.51
CA ALA A 16 3.31 -13.61 0.80
C ALA A 16 4.16 -12.37 0.42
N SER A 17 3.55 -11.49 -0.35
CA SER A 17 4.04 -10.20 -0.84
C SER A 17 2.85 -9.26 -1.00
N SER A 18 3.08 -7.95 -1.11
CA SER A 18 2.01 -6.97 -1.36
C SER A 18 1.15 -7.35 -2.56
N ARG A 19 1.78 -7.78 -3.67
CA ARG A 19 1.08 -8.24 -4.88
C ARG A 19 0.23 -9.47 -4.63
N SER A 20 0.80 -10.50 -4.00
CA SER A 20 0.07 -11.77 -3.76
C SER A 20 -1.06 -11.63 -2.73
N VAL A 21 -0.93 -10.72 -1.76
CA VAL A 21 -1.97 -10.46 -0.76
C VAL A 21 -3.12 -9.66 -1.38
N MET A 22 -2.82 -8.63 -2.18
CA MET A 22 -3.87 -7.85 -2.84
C MET A 22 -4.68 -8.67 -3.86
N ALA A 23 -4.17 -9.82 -4.31
CA ALA A 23 -4.90 -10.73 -5.20
C ALA A 23 -6.09 -11.45 -4.53
N HIS A 24 -6.25 -11.38 -3.20
CA HIS A 24 -7.45 -11.86 -2.50
C HIS A 24 -8.72 -11.15 -2.97
N SER A 25 -8.60 -9.88 -3.41
CA SER A 25 -9.74 -9.12 -3.94
C SER A 25 -9.30 -8.13 -5.02
N PRO A 26 -9.47 -8.48 -6.30
CA PRO A 26 -9.20 -7.58 -7.42
C PRO A 26 -10.01 -6.28 -7.35
N GLN A 27 -11.24 -6.33 -6.83
CA GLN A 27 -12.10 -5.15 -6.72
C GLN A 27 -11.57 -4.16 -5.67
N VAL A 28 -11.12 -4.66 -4.50
CA VAL A 28 -10.48 -3.82 -3.48
C VAL A 28 -9.16 -3.25 -4.02
N ARG A 29 -8.39 -4.04 -4.78
CA ARG A 29 -7.17 -3.55 -5.43
C ARG A 29 -7.46 -2.40 -6.40
N ALA A 30 -8.46 -2.54 -7.26
CA ALA A 30 -8.85 -1.49 -8.20
C ALA A 30 -9.30 -0.20 -7.50
N ALA A 31 -10.14 -0.32 -6.46
CA ALA A 31 -10.58 0.83 -5.67
C ALA A 31 -9.42 1.52 -4.96
N PHE A 32 -8.49 0.75 -4.38
CA PHE A 32 -7.28 1.28 -3.77
C PHE A 32 -6.41 2.02 -4.78
N ASP A 33 -6.16 1.44 -5.96
CA ASP A 33 -5.33 2.06 -7.00
C ASP A 33 -5.90 3.40 -7.48
N GLN A 34 -7.22 3.48 -7.65
CA GLN A 34 -7.90 4.73 -8.00
C GLN A 34 -7.76 5.80 -6.91
N MET A 35 -7.99 5.42 -5.65
CA MET A 35 -7.84 6.31 -4.50
C MET A 35 -6.40 6.80 -4.38
N TYR A 36 -5.43 5.89 -4.47
CA TYR A 36 -4.00 6.20 -4.33
C TYR A 36 -3.53 7.12 -5.46
N ALA A 37 -3.88 6.83 -6.72
CA ALA A 37 -3.56 7.70 -7.86
C ALA A 37 -4.15 9.12 -7.70
N THR A 38 -5.38 9.22 -7.17
CA THR A 38 -6.03 10.52 -6.93
C THR A 38 -5.27 11.33 -5.86
N LEU A 39 -4.88 10.67 -4.76
CA LEU A 39 -4.11 11.30 -3.68
C LEU A 39 -2.77 11.84 -4.17
N TRP A 40 -2.08 11.08 -5.03
CA TRP A 40 -0.76 11.46 -5.52
C TRP A 40 -0.79 12.55 -6.59
N SER A 41 -1.67 12.41 -7.57
CA SER A 41 -1.64 13.26 -8.77
C SER A 41 -2.51 14.52 -8.68
N ARG A 42 -3.33 14.68 -7.63
CA ARG A 42 -4.24 15.82 -7.47
C ARG A 42 -4.14 16.45 -6.08
N GLY A 43 -4.78 17.60 -5.91
CA GLY A 43 -4.92 18.28 -4.60
C GLY A 43 -4.00 19.49 -4.42
N ALA A 44 -4.09 20.10 -3.23
CA ALA A 44 -3.41 21.35 -2.89
C ALA A 44 -2.12 21.17 -2.06
N VAL A 45 -1.70 19.92 -1.84
CA VAL A 45 -0.50 19.59 -1.06
C VAL A 45 0.58 19.11 -2.00
N ASP A 46 1.78 19.66 -1.84
CA ASP A 46 2.94 19.30 -2.64
C ASP A 46 3.36 17.84 -2.43
N VAL A 47 4.01 17.29 -3.46
CA VAL A 47 4.38 15.86 -3.54
C VAL A 47 5.38 15.47 -2.44
N ASP A 48 6.31 16.36 -2.10
CA ASP A 48 7.29 16.17 -1.04
C ASP A 48 6.64 16.09 0.35
N VAL A 49 5.65 16.94 0.62
CA VAL A 49 4.88 16.92 1.87
C VAL A 49 4.05 15.63 1.95
N LYS A 50 3.41 15.20 0.86
CA LYS A 50 2.68 13.91 0.80
C LYS A 50 3.61 12.74 1.11
N GLU A 51 4.82 12.73 0.56
CA GLU A 51 5.80 11.67 0.80
C GLU A 51 6.34 11.68 2.24
N LEU A 52 6.62 12.85 2.79
CA LEU A 52 7.02 12.99 4.19
C LEU A 52 5.95 12.43 5.12
N VAL A 53 4.68 12.75 4.89
CA VAL A 53 3.56 12.22 5.68
C VAL A 53 3.39 10.72 5.48
N ARG A 54 3.57 10.20 4.24
CA ARG A 54 3.54 8.75 3.96
C ARG A 54 4.61 8.03 4.79
N LEU A 55 5.85 8.50 4.78
CA LEU A 55 6.96 7.89 5.52
C LEU A 55 6.76 7.97 7.04
N ARG A 56 6.29 9.11 7.56
CA ARG A 56 5.91 9.24 8.97
C ARG A 56 4.85 8.21 9.36
N ASN A 57 3.78 8.09 8.57
CA ASN A 57 2.69 7.17 8.87
C ASN A 57 3.13 5.71 8.73
N ALA A 58 3.99 5.40 7.78
CA ALA A 58 4.61 4.09 7.63
C ALA A 58 5.40 3.72 8.91
N ARG A 59 6.20 4.65 9.45
CA ARG A 59 6.91 4.46 10.72
C ARG A 59 5.95 4.22 11.89
N VAL A 60 4.91 5.05 12.04
CA VAL A 60 3.94 4.96 13.13
C VAL A 60 3.16 3.65 13.09
N THR A 61 2.86 3.14 11.90
CA THR A 61 2.07 1.90 11.70
C THR A 61 2.92 0.64 11.54
N ASP A 62 4.23 0.76 11.79
CA ASP A 62 5.25 -0.28 11.59
C ASP A 62 5.20 -0.92 10.19
N CYS A 63 4.95 -0.12 9.17
CA CYS A 63 4.92 -0.53 7.77
C CYS A 63 6.28 -0.24 7.12
N GLY A 64 7.06 -1.28 6.85
CA GLY A 64 8.28 -1.23 6.06
C GLY A 64 7.98 -1.76 4.68
N LEU A 65 7.68 -0.87 3.74
CA LEU A 65 7.74 -1.24 2.33
C LEU A 65 9.20 -1.45 1.92
#